data_AF-A0A108E844-F1
#
_entry.id   AF-A0A108E844-F1
#
_cell.length_a   1.000
_cell.length_b   1.000
_cell.length_c   1.000
_cell.angle_alpha   90.00
_cell.angle_beta   90.00
_cell.angle_gamma   90.00
#
_symmetry.space_group_name_H-M   'P 1'
#
loop_
_entity.id
_entity.type
_entity.pdbx_description
1 polymer ?
#
loop_
_entity_poly.entity_id
_entity_poly.type
_entity_poly.pdbx_seq_one_letter_code
_entity_poly.pdbx_strand_id
1 'polypeptide(L)'
;MKETIDTNVTLLPVKPRNELGRDRVLQTVLTHKCWHRRFTVDEQAEKVLCADCKEPLNPMWVLVQLSNQETKYHELHDRYQDELKRLKERSRTKCRHCGNMTPISKS
;
A
#
# COMPACT_ATOMS: atom_id res chain seq x y z
N MET A 1 -53.46 12.51 26.90
CA MET A 1 -53.81 11.08 27.04
C MET A 1 -52.54 10.35 27.42
N LYS A 2 -52.52 9.60 28.53
CA LYS A 2 -51.35 8.79 28.91
C LYS A 2 -51.47 7.46 28.20
N GLU A 3 -50.62 7.23 27.20
CA GLU A 3 -50.48 5.93 26.55
C GLU A 3 -49.78 4.99 27.53
N THR A 4 -50.47 3.93 27.94
CA THR A 4 -49.91 2.82 28.70
C THR A 4 -49.15 1.93 27.74
N ILE A 5 -47.82 2.00 27.78
CA ILE A 5 -46.94 1.15 26.96
C ILE A 5 -46.61 -0.09 27.78
N ASP A 6 -46.83 -1.27 27.18
CA ASP A 6 -46.71 -2.59 27.82
C ASP A 6 -45.38 -2.84 28.53
N THR A 7 -45.49 -3.36 29.75
CA THR A 7 -44.42 -3.58 30.74
C THR A 7 -43.53 -4.79 30.41
N ASN A 8 -43.01 -4.93 29.19
CA ASN A 8 -41.98 -5.94 28.90
C ASN A 8 -41.08 -5.59 27.71
N VAL A 9 -40.53 -4.37 27.69
CA VAL A 9 -39.45 -4.00 26.77
C VAL A 9 -38.28 -3.47 27.58
N THR A 10 -37.22 -4.26 27.71
CA THR A 10 -35.94 -3.78 28.25
C THR A 10 -35.29 -2.86 27.23
N LEU A 11 -35.35 -1.55 27.48
CA LEU A 11 -34.61 -0.56 26.72
C LEU A 11 -33.11 -0.74 26.99
N LEU A 12 -32.38 -1.12 25.96
CA LEU A 12 -30.91 -1.17 26.01
C LEU A 12 -30.38 0.26 26.19
N PRO A 13 -29.37 0.48 27.04
CA PRO A 13 -28.77 1.79 27.22
C PRO A 13 -28.02 2.19 25.95
N VAL A 14 -28.67 2.96 25.09
CA VAL A 14 -28.02 3.57 23.93
C VAL A 14 -27.19 4.74 24.44
N LYS A 15 -25.86 4.61 24.39
CA LYS A 15 -24.97 5.74 24.66
C LYS A 15 -25.22 6.79 23.56
N PRO A 16 -25.67 8.01 23.89
CA PRO A 16 -25.86 9.04 22.88
C PRO A 16 -24.51 9.30 22.21
N ARG A 17 -24.48 9.20 20.88
CA ARG A 17 -23.31 9.57 20.10
C ARG A 17 -23.08 11.05 20.33
N ASN A 18 -21.93 11.43 20.90
CA ASN A 18 -21.56 12.84 21.04
C ASN A 18 -21.67 13.51 19.66
N GLU A 19 -22.48 14.57 19.59
CA GLU A 19 -22.45 15.50 18.47
C GLU A 19 -21.12 16.25 18.52
N LEU A 20 -20.09 15.61 17.97
CA LEU A 20 -18.83 16.28 17.67
C LEU A 20 -19.18 17.41 16.70
N GLY A 21 -19.25 18.64 17.23
CA GLY A 21 -19.56 19.85 16.48
C GLY A 21 -18.55 20.14 15.37
N ARG A 22 -18.40 21.41 14.99
CA ARG A 22 -17.58 21.89 13.86
C ARG A 22 -16.09 21.49 13.86
N ASP A 23 -15.63 20.66 14.79
CA ASP A 23 -14.28 20.08 14.85
C ASP A 23 -14.02 18.99 13.81
N ARG A 24 -15.03 18.60 13.02
CA ARG A 24 -14.81 17.85 11.77
C ARG A 24 -14.57 18.79 10.60
N VAL A 25 -13.58 19.67 10.72
CA VAL A 25 -13.00 20.27 9.51
C VAL A 25 -12.20 19.16 8.86
N LEU A 26 -12.54 18.78 7.63
CA LEU A 26 -11.67 17.93 6.82
C LEU A 26 -10.33 18.65 6.73
N GLN A 27 -9.35 18.20 7.50
CA GLN A 27 -8.01 18.75 7.44
C GLN A 27 -7.46 18.38 6.07
N THR A 28 -7.21 19.39 5.24
CA THR A 28 -6.53 19.17 3.98
C THR A 28 -5.17 18.57 4.30
N VAL A 29 -4.91 17.38 3.76
CA VAL A 29 -3.59 16.74 3.89
C VAL A 29 -2.59 17.72 3.29
N LEU A 30 -1.65 18.20 4.10
CA LEU A 30 -0.54 19.03 3.62
C LEU A 30 0.13 18.28 2.49
N THR A 31 -0.12 18.70 1.25
CA THR A 31 0.59 18.19 0.09
C THR A 31 2.03 18.66 0.24
N HIS A 32 2.90 17.76 0.69
CA HIS A 32 4.35 18.03 0.72
C HIS A 32 4.75 18.59 -0.65
N LYS A 33 5.46 19.73 -0.66
CA LYS A 33 5.88 20.42 -1.89
C LYS A 33 6.61 19.49 -2.87
N CYS A 34 7.25 18.43 -2.37
CA CYS A 34 7.88 17.39 -3.16
C CYS A 34 7.85 16.05 -2.40
N TRP A 35 7.84 14.94 -3.15
CA TRP A 35 7.86 13.57 -2.61
C TRP A 35 9.29 13.00 -2.52
N HIS A 36 10.33 13.78 -2.83
CA HIS A 36 11.75 13.44 -2.74
C HIS A 36 12.06 12.00 -3.21
N ARG A 37 11.64 11.65 -4.43
CA ARG A 37 11.87 10.32 -5.02
C ARG A 37 13.14 10.22 -5.84
N ARG A 38 13.53 11.34 -6.48
CA ARG A 38 14.69 11.43 -7.36
C ARG A 38 15.77 12.26 -6.66
N PHE A 39 16.99 11.74 -6.67
CA PHE A 39 18.12 12.33 -5.98
C PHE A 39 19.25 12.63 -6.96
N THR A 40 19.95 13.73 -6.73
CA THR A 40 21.23 14.07 -7.36
C THR A 40 22.28 14.06 -6.26
N VAL A 41 23.33 13.27 -6.44
CA VAL A 41 24.42 13.13 -5.47
C VAL A 41 25.63 13.88 -5.99
N ASP A 42 26.18 14.75 -5.15
CA ASP A 42 27.49 15.35 -5.36
C ASP A 42 28.49 14.64 -4.44
N GLU A 43 29.34 13.81 -5.04
CA GLU A 43 30.32 12.99 -4.34
C GLU A 43 31.45 13.82 -3.71
N GLN A 44 31.77 14.99 -4.28
CA GLN A 44 32.85 15.83 -3.76
C GLN A 44 32.40 16.66 -2.56
N ALA A 45 31.14 17.09 -2.56
CA ALA A 45 30.57 17.91 -1.50
C ALA A 45 29.83 17.10 -0.43
N GLU A 46 29.75 15.77 -0.56
CA GLU A 46 28.97 14.86 0.30
C GLU A 46 27.51 15.31 0.48
N LYS A 47 26.94 15.94 -0.55
CA LYS A 47 25.60 16.52 -0.51
C LYS A 47 24.66 15.78 -1.42
N VAL A 48 23.46 15.55 -0.92
CA VAL A 48 22.37 15.00 -1.71
C VAL A 48 21.31 16.08 -1.90
N LEU A 49 20.92 16.32 -3.14
CA LEU A 49 19.86 17.25 -3.50
C LEU A 49 18.68 16.46 -4.07
N CYS A 50 17.47 16.94 -3.84
CA CYS A 50 16.35 16.43 -4.63
C CYS A 50 16.46 16.91 -6.07
N ALA A 51 16.28 16.02 -7.05
CA ALA A 51 16.31 16.40 -8.46
C ALA A 51 15.14 17.34 -8.83
N ASP A 52 14.00 17.25 -8.14
CA ASP A 52 12.79 17.98 -8.46
C ASP A 52 12.72 19.35 -7.74
N CYS A 53 12.89 19.39 -6.42
CA CYS A 53 12.82 20.64 -5.64
C CYS A 53 14.18 21.29 -5.37
N LYS A 54 15.30 20.61 -5.68
CA LYS A 54 16.69 21.08 -5.44
C LYS A 54 17.01 21.40 -3.98
N GLU A 55 16.19 20.92 -3.04
CA GLU A 55 16.44 21.09 -1.61
C GLU A 55 17.55 20.13 -1.15
N PRO A 56 18.46 20.57 -0.27
CA PRO A 56 19.43 19.70 0.38
C PRO A 56 18.73 18.70 1.30
N LEU A 57 18.96 17.43 1.03
CA LEU A 57 18.44 16.31 1.79
C LEU A 57 19.55 15.73 2.66
N ASN A 58 19.15 15.13 3.78
CA ASN A 58 20.08 14.37 4.62
C ASN A 58 20.50 13.07 3.88
N PRO A 59 21.80 12.84 3.63
CA PRO A 59 22.28 11.64 2.95
C PRO A 59 21.85 10.34 3.64
N MET A 60 21.86 10.30 4.97
CA MET A 60 21.45 9.10 5.73
C MET A 60 19.97 8.78 5.55
N TRP A 61 19.12 9.81 5.45
CA TRP A 61 17.70 9.62 5.18
C TRP A 61 17.47 9.05 3.78
N VAL A 62 18.22 9.55 2.78
CA VAL A 62 18.18 9.05 1.40
C VAL A 62 18.66 7.59 1.33
N LEU A 63 19.73 7.25 2.06
CA LEU A 63 20.24 5.88 2.13
C LEU A 63 19.18 4.90 2.65
N VAL A 64 18.52 5.23 3.76
CA VAL A 64 17.43 4.40 4.31
C VAL A 64 16.31 4.22 3.28
N GLN A 65 15.98 5.28 2.53
CA GLN A 65 14.94 5.20 1.51
C GLN A 65 15.35 4.28 0.34
N LEU A 66 16.62 4.34 -0.09
CA LEU A 66 17.17 3.45 -1.12
C LEU A 66 17.22 1.99 -0.65
N SER A 67 17.71 1.73 0.57
CA SER A 67 17.75 0.38 1.14
C SER A 67 16.35 -0.25 1.26
N ASN A 68 15.34 0.55 1.61
CA ASN A 68 13.95 0.10 1.65
C ASN A 68 13.40 -0.21 0.25
N GLN A 69 13.80 0.53 -0.77
CA GLN A 69 13.41 0.25 -2.15
C GLN A 69 14.08 -1.04 -2.65
N GLU A 70 15.38 -1.19 -2.41
CA GLU A 70 16.15 -2.38 -2.76
C GLU A 70 15.58 -3.65 -2.11
N THR A 71 15.26 -3.60 -0.82
CA THR A 71 14.62 -4.71 -0.10
C THR A 71 13.32 -5.15 -0.79
N LYS A 72 12.47 -4.19 -1.18
CA LYS A 72 11.22 -4.48 -1.91
C LYS A 72 11.48 -5.11 -3.28
N TYR A 73 12.54 -4.69 -3.98
CA TYR A 73 12.90 -5.29 -5.26
C TYR A 73 13.35 -6.75 -5.10
N HIS A 74 14.13 -7.06 -4.06
CA HIS A 74 14.49 -8.43 -3.74
C HIS A 74 13.26 -9.29 -3.41
N GLU A 75 12.36 -8.81 -2.55
CA GLU A 75 11.11 -9.51 -2.23
C GLU A 75 10.21 -9.73 -3.45
N LEU A 76 10.16 -8.77 -4.38
CA LEU A 76 9.42 -8.91 -5.63
C LEU A 76 10.06 -9.93 -6.57
N HIS A 77 11.38 -9.90 -6.68
CA HIS A 77 12.15 -10.82 -7.49
C HIS A 77 12.00 -12.26 -6.99
N ASP A 78 12.09 -12.49 -5.68
CA ASP A 78 11.92 -13.82 -5.08
C ASP A 78 10.51 -14.36 -5.31
N ARG A 79 9.48 -13.52 -5.14
CA ARG A 79 8.09 -13.89 -5.48
C ARG A 79 7.93 -14.24 -6.95
N TYR A 80 8.55 -13.47 -7.84
CA TYR A 80 8.51 -13.74 -9.27
C TYR A 80 9.17 -15.09 -9.61
N GLN A 81 10.29 -15.41 -8.98
CA GLN A 81 10.94 -16.71 -9.14
C GLN A 81 10.07 -17.87 -8.64
N ASP A 82 9.41 -17.70 -7.49
CA ASP A 82 8.47 -18.68 -6.96
C ASP A 82 7.27 -18.91 -7.90
N GLU A 83 6.73 -17.84 -8.49
CA GLU A 83 5.66 -17.95 -9.49
C GLU A 83 6.11 -18.68 -10.74
N LEU A 84 7.32 -18.38 -11.25
CA LEU A 84 7.92 -19.09 -12.38
C LEU A 84 8.12 -20.58 -12.06
N LYS A 85 8.54 -20.92 -10.84
CA LYS A 85 8.68 -22.30 -10.39
C LYS A 85 7.32 -23.02 -10.38
N ARG A 86 6.27 -22.39 -9.84
CA ARG A 86 4.90 -22.94 -9.84
C ARG A 86 4.36 -23.14 -11.25
N LEU A 87 4.63 -22.20 -12.16
CA LEU A 87 4.27 -22.31 -13.57
C LEU A 87 5.01 -23.48 -14.25
N LYS A 88 6.30 -23.68 -13.94
CA LYS A 88 7.10 -24.79 -14.46
C LYS A 88 6.59 -26.15 -13.98
N GLU A 89 6.19 -26.26 -12.71
CA GLU A 89 5.59 -27.47 -12.13
C GLU A 89 4.24 -27.80 -12.78
N ARG A 90 3.47 -26.77 -13.15
CA ARG A 90 2.24 -26.90 -13.95
C ARG A 90 2.58 -27.14 -15.43
N SER A 91 3.11 -28.31 -15.73
CA SER A 91 3.51 -28.68 -17.09
C SER A 91 2.36 -28.78 -18.10
N ARG A 92 1.13 -29.07 -17.64
CA ARG A 92 -0.03 -29.34 -18.50
C ARG A 92 -1.31 -28.74 -17.92
N THR A 93 -2.15 -28.19 -18.79
CA THR A 93 -3.49 -27.68 -18.47
C THR A 93 -4.56 -28.46 -19.22
N LYS A 94 -5.72 -28.64 -18.58
CA LYS A 94 -6.87 -29.28 -19.23
C LYS A 94 -7.57 -28.27 -20.12
N CYS A 95 -7.71 -28.58 -21.40
CA CYS A 95 -8.47 -27.74 -22.32
C CYS A 95 -9.95 -27.77 -21.95
N ARG A 96 -10.58 -26.60 -21.82
CA ARG A 96 -12.01 -26.47 -21.50
C ARG A 96 -12.92 -26.94 -22.65
N HIS A 97 -12.43 -26.87 -23.89
CA HIS A 97 -13.21 -27.20 -25.09
C HIS A 97 -13.16 -28.69 -25.45
N CYS A 98 -11.99 -29.32 -25.38
CA CYS A 98 -11.80 -30.73 -25.78
C CYS A 98 -11.47 -31.67 -24.61
N GLY A 99 -11.23 -31.16 -23.40
CA GLY A 99 -10.92 -31.97 -22.22
C GLY A 99 -9.51 -32.58 -22.19
N ASN A 100 -8.73 -32.47 -23.26
CA ASN A 100 -7.38 -33.02 -23.35
C ASN A 100 -6.36 -32.19 -22.56
N MET A 101 -5.30 -32.84 -22.08
CA MET A 101 -4.19 -32.21 -21.36
C MET A 101 -3.15 -31.64 -22.34
N THR A 102 -3.17 -30.33 -22.55
CA THR A 102 -2.24 -29.60 -23.40
C THR A 102 -1.05 -29.07 -22.60
N PRO A 103 0.18 -29.09 -23.13
CA PRO A 103 1.31 -28.43 -22.49
C PRO A 103 1.09 -26.91 -22.45
N ILE A 104 1.52 -26.26 -21.37
CA ILE A 104 1.54 -24.79 -21.32
C ILE A 104 2.66 -24.31 -22.25
N SER A 105 2.33 -23.49 -23.25
CA SER A 105 3.32 -22.93 -24.19
C SER A 105 4.35 -22.10 -23.43
N LYS A 106 5.62 -22.44 -23.57
CA LYS A 106 6.75 -21.60 -23.13
C LYS A 106 7.06 -20.65 -24.28
N SER A 107 6.63 -19.40 -24.19
CA SER A 107 7.19 -18.30 -24.99
C SER A 107 8.35 -17.68 -24.26
#